data_AF-A0AAD4QMC5-F1
#
_entry.id   AF-A0AAD4QMC5-F1
#
_cell.length_a   1.000
_cell.length_b   1.000
_cell.length_c   1.000
_cell.angle_alpha   90.00
_cell.angle_beta   90.00
_cell.angle_gamma   90.00
#
_symmetry.space_group_name_H-M   'P 1'
#
loop_
_entity.id
_entity.type
_entity.pdbx_description
1 polymer ?
#
loop_
_entity_poly.entity_id
_entity_poly.type
_entity_poly.pdbx_seq_one_letter_code
_entity_poly.pdbx_strand_id
1 'polypeptide(L)'
;MKFFVAFLLAALAAAVSSLPLLGRDVDENLIPQFGATRGVNPTATGTCDGPTNGADGKPVQVPCTCPPDRATFIASLNANVNAGHIVNNPSISAPFPTDDSKASQIVRLQTAMATLQNLNGPGQGCPVASTTFLDQQNALQG
;
A
#
# COMPACT_ATOMS: atom_id res chain seq x y z
N MET A 1 43.29 44.19 43.37
CA MET A 1 41.84 44.08 43.04
C MET A 1 41.77 43.36 41.69
N LYS A 2 41.37 42.08 41.57
CA LYS A 2 39.99 41.63 41.18
C LYS A 2 39.28 42.73 40.35
N PHE A 3 38.79 42.53 39.11
CA PHE A 3 37.67 41.68 38.71
C PHE A 3 37.67 41.40 37.16
N PHE A 4 37.55 40.14 36.69
CA PHE A 4 36.38 39.44 36.09
C PHE A 4 36.13 39.59 34.55
N VAL A 5 36.18 38.44 33.83
CA VAL A 5 35.18 37.86 32.86
C VAL A 5 34.87 38.69 31.57
N ALA A 6 34.82 38.17 30.33
CA ALA A 6 34.26 36.91 29.84
C ALA A 6 34.83 36.49 28.46
N PHE A 7 35.05 35.19 28.27
CA PHE A 7 35.15 34.57 26.94
C PHE A 7 33.74 34.35 26.38
N LEU A 8 33.40 35.00 25.27
CA LEU A 8 32.20 34.71 24.48
C LEU A 8 32.56 33.68 23.42
N LEU A 9 32.24 32.40 23.66
CA LEU A 9 32.16 31.39 22.61
C LEU A 9 30.83 31.57 21.88
N ALA A 10 30.88 32.04 20.63
CA ALA A 10 29.74 31.98 19.73
C ALA A 10 29.64 30.56 19.15
N ALA A 11 28.71 29.76 19.68
CA ALA A 11 28.35 28.47 19.10
C ALA A 11 27.41 28.70 17.89
N LEU A 12 27.91 28.48 16.67
CA LEU A 12 27.06 28.35 15.49
C LEU A 12 26.32 27.02 15.55
N ALA A 13 25.06 27.05 15.98
CA ALA A 13 24.13 25.94 15.77
C ALA A 13 23.72 25.91 14.29
N ALA A 14 24.37 25.07 13.48
CA ALA A 14 23.89 24.74 12.14
C ALA A 14 22.61 23.91 12.28
N ALA A 15 21.46 24.55 12.13
CA ALA A 15 20.18 23.85 12.01
C ALA A 15 20.16 23.08 10.68
N VAL A 16 20.49 21.79 10.71
CA VAL A 16 20.15 20.87 9.62
C VAL A 16 18.63 20.71 9.67
N SER A 17 17.93 21.48 8.85
CA SER A 17 16.54 21.19 8.53
C SER A 17 16.53 19.92 7.67
N SER A 18 16.40 18.76 8.31
CA SER A 18 15.99 17.52 7.67
C SER A 18 14.57 17.72 7.16
N LEU A 19 14.43 18.30 5.95
CA LEU A 19 13.24 18.07 5.16
C LEU A 19 13.13 16.55 5.02
N PRO A 20 12.03 15.91 5.46
CA PRO A 20 11.85 14.51 5.16
C PRO A 20 11.95 14.41 3.65
N LEU A 21 12.84 13.54 3.17
CA LEU A 21 12.86 13.15 1.77
C LEU A 21 11.49 12.51 1.54
N LEU A 22 10.52 13.33 1.12
CA LEU A 22 9.25 12.89 0.57
C LEU A 22 9.66 12.07 -0.65
N GLY A 23 9.85 10.76 -0.45
CA GLY A 23 9.88 9.81 -1.54
C GLY A 23 8.67 10.13 -2.40
N ARG A 24 8.92 10.37 -3.69
CA ARG A 24 7.87 10.81 -4.59
C ARG A 24 6.81 9.71 -4.62
N ASP A 25 5.63 10.04 -4.12
CA ASP A 25 4.46 9.15 -4.18
C ASP A 25 4.27 8.61 -5.59
N VAL A 26 3.72 7.40 -5.69
CA VAL A 26 3.44 6.83 -7.01
C VAL A 26 2.38 7.66 -7.73
N ASP A 27 2.40 7.65 -9.07
CA ASP A 27 1.34 8.27 -9.85
C ASP A 27 0.01 7.58 -9.56
N GLU A 28 -0.95 8.33 -9.01
CA GLU A 28 -2.27 7.82 -8.62
C GLU A 28 -3.03 7.17 -9.79
N ASN A 29 -2.80 7.63 -11.03
CA ASN A 29 -3.44 7.08 -12.22
C ASN A 29 -2.96 5.67 -12.56
N LEU A 30 -1.77 5.30 -12.07
CA LEU A 30 -1.18 3.98 -12.27
C LEU A 30 -1.59 2.98 -11.18
N ILE A 31 -2.26 3.44 -10.11
CA ILE A 31 -2.69 2.59 -9.01
C ILE A 31 -3.92 1.78 -9.43
N PRO A 32 -3.86 0.43 -9.46
CA PRO A 32 -4.99 -0.39 -9.85
C PRO A 32 -6.24 -0.11 -9.00
N GLN A 33 -7.40 0.01 -9.63
CA GLN A 33 -8.68 0.22 -8.93
C GLN A 33 -9.14 -1.09 -8.30
N PHE A 34 -9.76 -1.04 -7.11
CA PHE A 34 -10.23 -2.28 -6.46
C PHE A 34 -11.29 -3.03 -7.27
N GLY A 35 -12.09 -2.31 -8.05
CA GLY A 35 -13.23 -2.88 -8.79
C GLY A 35 -14.25 -3.56 -7.88
N ALA A 36 -14.30 -3.17 -6.60
CA ALA A 36 -15.09 -3.83 -5.56
C ALA A 36 -15.70 -2.80 -4.62
N THR A 37 -16.90 -3.12 -4.13
CA THR A 37 -17.56 -2.34 -3.07
C THR A 37 -17.42 -3.09 -1.76
N ARG A 38 -17.01 -2.40 -0.70
CA ARG A 38 -16.92 -2.96 0.65
C ARG A 38 -18.32 -3.20 1.22
N GLY A 39 -18.49 -4.28 1.97
CA GLY A 39 -19.69 -4.47 2.80
C GLY A 39 -20.91 -5.00 2.05
N VAL A 40 -20.73 -5.64 0.89
CA VAL A 40 -21.85 -6.17 0.10
C VAL A 40 -22.42 -7.42 0.79
N ASN A 41 -23.75 -7.47 0.96
CA ASN A 41 -24.50 -8.60 1.53
C ASN A 41 -23.88 -9.17 2.81
N PRO A 42 -23.82 -8.40 3.92
CA PRO A 42 -23.19 -8.86 5.15
C PRO A 42 -23.93 -10.05 5.77
N THR A 43 -23.16 -11.04 6.22
CA THR A 43 -23.64 -12.17 7.01
C THR A 43 -23.61 -11.84 8.51
N ALA A 44 -24.35 -12.61 9.31
CA ALA A 44 -24.34 -12.47 10.76
C ALA A 44 -22.96 -12.79 11.41
N THR A 45 -22.04 -13.40 10.67
CA THR A 45 -20.69 -13.77 11.12
C THR A 45 -19.61 -12.76 10.72
N GLY A 46 -19.98 -11.62 10.10
CA GLY A 46 -19.04 -10.55 9.75
C GLY A 46 -18.31 -10.75 8.41
N THR A 47 -18.79 -11.64 7.55
CA THR A 47 -18.32 -11.79 6.17
C THR A 47 -19.28 -11.15 5.19
N CYS A 48 -18.77 -10.77 4.03
CA CYS A 48 -19.48 -10.09 2.95
C CYS A 48 -19.10 -10.75 1.61
N ASP A 49 -19.95 -10.55 0.61
CA ASP A 49 -19.69 -11.01 -0.75
C ASP A 49 -18.53 -10.22 -1.37
N GLY A 50 -17.51 -10.94 -1.83
CA GLY A 50 -16.43 -10.39 -2.64
C GLY A 50 -16.87 -10.14 -4.10
N PRO A 51 -16.10 -9.34 -4.86
CA PRO A 51 -16.40 -9.03 -6.26
C PRO A 51 -16.25 -10.22 -7.22
N THR A 52 -15.58 -11.32 -6.82
CA THR A 52 -15.31 -12.47 -7.68
C THR A 52 -16.02 -13.71 -7.18
N ASN A 53 -16.40 -14.60 -8.11
CA ASN A 53 -17.04 -15.86 -7.79
C ASN A 53 -15.99 -16.98 -7.60
N GLY A 54 -16.24 -17.85 -6.62
CA GLY A 54 -15.49 -19.08 -6.42
C GLY A 54 -15.86 -20.15 -7.44
N ALA A 55 -15.22 -21.31 -7.32
CA ALA A 55 -15.45 -22.46 -8.20
C ALA A 55 -16.90 -23.02 -8.14
N ASP A 56 -17.64 -22.72 -7.07
CA ASP A 56 -19.05 -23.08 -6.89
C ASP A 56 -20.02 -22.07 -7.51
N GLY A 57 -19.50 -21.04 -8.19
CA GLY A 57 -20.28 -19.99 -8.85
C GLY A 57 -20.85 -18.93 -7.91
N LYS A 58 -20.49 -18.95 -6.62
CA LYS A 58 -20.94 -17.98 -5.62
C LYS A 58 -19.86 -16.94 -5.32
N PRO A 59 -20.21 -15.72 -4.89
CA PRO A 59 -19.24 -14.74 -4.46
C PRO A 59 -18.34 -15.30 -3.35
N VAL A 60 -17.03 -15.11 -3.49
CA VAL A 60 -16.07 -15.49 -2.44
C VAL A 60 -16.35 -14.65 -1.20
N GLN A 61 -16.55 -15.29 -0.06
CA GLN A 61 -16.75 -14.60 1.21
C GLN A 61 -15.44 -13.95 1.68
N VAL A 62 -15.50 -12.65 1.99
CA VAL A 62 -14.39 -11.85 2.51
C VAL A 62 -14.79 -11.14 3.79
N PRO A 63 -13.85 -10.67 4.64
CA PRO A 63 -14.23 -9.81 5.77
C PRO A 63 -14.97 -8.57 5.27
N CYS A 64 -16.06 -8.16 5.93
CA CYS A 64 -16.78 -6.93 5.57
C CYS A 64 -15.95 -5.65 5.73
N THR A 65 -14.79 -5.75 6.38
CA THR A 65 -13.82 -4.67 6.47
C THR A 65 -12.98 -4.49 5.21
N CYS A 66 -13.09 -5.41 4.25
CA CYS A 66 -12.33 -5.44 3.01
C CYS A 66 -13.21 -5.16 1.78
N PRO A 67 -12.67 -4.46 0.75
CA PRO A 67 -11.34 -3.85 0.71
C PRO A 67 -11.21 -2.70 1.73
N PRO A 68 -9.98 -2.30 2.11
CA PRO A 68 -9.78 -1.16 3.01
C PRO A 68 -10.28 0.14 2.35
N ASP A 69 -10.31 1.22 3.13
CA ASP A 69 -10.44 2.56 2.55
C ASP A 69 -9.33 2.82 1.51
N ARG A 70 -9.68 3.51 0.42
CA ARG A 70 -8.79 3.73 -0.71
C ARG A 70 -7.59 4.59 -0.33
N ALA A 71 -7.78 5.64 0.49
CA ALA A 71 -6.68 6.49 0.93
C ALA A 71 -5.73 5.72 1.85
N THR A 72 -6.26 4.90 2.76
CA THR A 72 -5.43 4.01 3.60
C THR A 72 -4.59 3.05 2.77
N PHE A 73 -5.17 2.46 1.72
CA PHE A 73 -4.42 1.59 0.81
C PHE A 73 -3.33 2.34 0.05
N ILE A 74 -3.62 3.51 -0.51
CA ILE A 74 -2.65 4.32 -1.25
C ILE A 74 -1.49 4.76 -0.34
N ALA A 75 -1.79 5.16 0.89
CA ALA A 75 -0.77 5.51 1.87
C ALA A 75 0.18 4.33 2.15
N SER A 76 -0.37 3.12 2.31
CA SER A 76 0.44 1.91 2.50
C SER A 76 1.26 1.57 1.25
N LEU A 77 0.68 1.69 0.06
CA LEU A 77 1.38 1.46 -1.20
C LEU A 77 2.55 2.43 -1.37
N ASN A 78 2.34 3.73 -1.15
CA ASN A 78 3.40 4.74 -1.20
C ASN A 78 4.51 4.43 -0.21
N ALA A 79 4.17 4.08 1.04
CA ALA A 79 5.17 3.69 2.04
C ALA A 79 6.00 2.48 1.57
N ASN A 80 5.35 1.46 1.00
CA ASN A 80 6.03 0.27 0.49
C ASN A 80 6.96 0.59 -0.68
N VAL A 81 6.48 1.34 -1.68
CA VAL A 81 7.26 1.69 -2.86
C VAL A 81 8.43 2.59 -2.49
N ASN A 82 8.23 3.56 -1.61
CA ASN A 82 9.29 4.43 -1.09
C ASN A 82 10.36 3.64 -0.32
N ALA A 83 9.97 2.57 0.40
CA ALA A 83 10.88 1.66 1.07
C ALA A 83 11.54 0.63 0.12
N GLY A 84 11.02 0.47 -1.10
CA GLY A 84 11.41 -0.57 -2.05
C GLY A 84 10.93 -1.99 -1.69
N HIS A 85 10.19 -2.14 -0.59
CA HIS A 85 9.67 -3.40 -0.08
C HIS A 85 8.39 -3.18 0.73
N ILE A 86 7.62 -4.24 0.98
CA ILE A 86 6.43 -4.16 1.83
C ILE A 86 6.87 -3.92 3.28
N VAL A 87 6.58 -2.74 3.84
CA VAL A 87 7.10 -2.29 5.16
C VAL A 87 6.76 -3.29 6.28
N ASN A 88 5.58 -3.89 6.22
CA ASN A 88 5.12 -4.88 7.19
C ASN A 88 5.47 -6.34 6.83
N ASN A 89 6.13 -6.56 5.69
CA ASN A 89 6.67 -7.85 5.27
C ASN A 89 7.90 -7.66 4.35
N PRO A 90 9.06 -7.25 4.90
CA PRO A 90 10.19 -6.74 4.11
C PRO A 90 10.83 -7.75 3.14
N SER A 91 10.52 -9.04 3.28
CA SER A 91 10.98 -10.08 2.36
C SER A 91 10.34 -9.98 0.95
N ILE A 92 9.34 -9.12 0.77
CA ILE A 92 8.65 -8.91 -0.50
C ILE A 92 8.99 -7.52 -1.05
N SER A 93 9.58 -7.48 -2.24
CA SER A 93 9.87 -6.22 -2.94
C SER A 93 8.59 -5.48 -3.37
N ALA A 94 8.66 -4.16 -3.44
CA ALA A 94 7.55 -3.31 -3.87
C ALA A 94 7.91 -2.46 -5.11
N PRO A 95 8.23 -3.08 -6.26
CA PRO A 95 8.47 -2.35 -7.49
C PRO A 95 7.20 -1.65 -8.00
N PHE A 96 7.34 -0.45 -8.58
CA PHE A 96 6.22 0.26 -9.18
C PHE A 96 6.65 0.95 -10.48
N PRO A 97 6.79 0.19 -11.59
CA PRO A 97 7.22 0.76 -12.87
C PRO A 97 6.18 1.75 -13.41
N THR A 98 6.62 2.72 -14.19
CA THR A 98 5.79 3.83 -14.69
C THR A 98 5.44 3.75 -16.16
N ASP A 99 5.99 2.79 -16.91
CA ASP A 99 5.63 2.59 -18.31
C ASP A 99 4.30 1.82 -18.48
N ASP A 100 3.78 1.86 -19.69
CA ASP A 100 2.46 1.33 -20.05
C ASP A 100 2.48 -0.14 -20.52
N SER A 101 3.62 -0.83 -20.47
CA SER A 101 3.67 -2.24 -20.91
C SER A 101 2.78 -3.13 -20.04
N LYS A 102 2.24 -4.20 -20.65
CA LYS A 102 1.48 -5.23 -19.93
C LYS A 102 2.29 -5.79 -18.75
N ALA A 103 3.59 -5.98 -18.93
CA ALA A 103 4.50 -6.44 -17.88
C ALA A 103 4.51 -5.47 -16.68
N SER A 104 4.67 -4.18 -16.94
CA SER A 104 4.66 -3.15 -15.89
C SER A 104 3.31 -3.03 -15.19
N GLN A 105 2.20 -3.15 -15.91
CA GLN A 105 0.86 -3.21 -15.33
C GLN A 105 0.69 -4.43 -14.41
N ILE A 106 1.18 -5.61 -14.82
CA ILE A 106 1.16 -6.83 -14.00
C ILE A 106 2.00 -6.64 -12.73
N VAL A 107 3.17 -6.04 -12.83
CA VAL A 107 4.02 -5.75 -11.66
C VAL A 107 3.31 -4.81 -10.67
N ARG A 108 2.66 -3.75 -11.16
CA ARG A 108 1.86 -2.84 -10.31
C ARG A 108 0.71 -3.58 -9.60
N LEU A 109 0.02 -4.48 -10.29
CA LEU A 109 -1.00 -5.34 -9.70
C LEU A 109 -0.43 -6.28 -8.64
N GLN A 110 0.70 -6.93 -8.89
CA GLN A 110 1.35 -7.81 -7.91
C GLN A 110 1.78 -7.05 -6.65
N THR A 111 2.33 -5.85 -6.80
CA THR A 111 2.69 -4.98 -5.66
C THR A 111 1.46 -4.47 -4.93
N ALA A 112 0.37 -4.17 -5.64
CA ALA A 112 -0.92 -3.82 -5.04
C ALA A 112 -1.53 -5.00 -4.25
N MET A 113 -1.47 -6.22 -4.77
CA MET A 113 -1.91 -7.44 -4.09
C MET A 113 -1.08 -7.71 -2.83
N ALA A 114 0.25 -7.61 -2.94
CA ALA A 114 1.15 -7.76 -1.81
C ALA A 114 0.90 -6.69 -0.73
N THR A 115 0.67 -5.44 -1.13
CA THR A 115 0.30 -4.36 -0.19
C THR A 115 -1.00 -4.69 0.53
N LEU A 116 -2.04 -5.08 -0.20
CA LEU A 116 -3.35 -5.43 0.34
C LEU A 116 -3.28 -6.56 1.38
N GLN A 117 -2.50 -7.60 1.10
CA GLN A 117 -2.37 -8.77 1.97
C GLN A 117 -1.50 -8.53 3.21
N ASN A 118 -0.69 -7.48 3.22
CA ASN A 118 0.30 -7.24 4.26
C ASN A 118 0.09 -5.89 4.99
N LEU A 119 -1.14 -5.37 5.02
CA LEU A 119 -1.45 -4.06 5.61
C LEU A 119 -1.05 -3.93 7.09
N ASN A 120 -1.08 -5.02 7.87
CA ASN A 120 -0.78 -4.99 9.32
C ASN A 120 0.26 -6.05 9.75
N GLY A 121 0.95 -6.69 8.81
CA GLY A 121 1.90 -7.77 9.06
C GLY A 121 1.89 -8.82 7.96
N PRO A 122 2.78 -9.84 8.00
CA PRO A 122 2.84 -10.87 6.98
C PRO A 122 1.51 -11.63 6.84
N GLY A 123 0.83 -11.46 5.71
CA GLY A 123 -0.50 -12.03 5.45
C GLY A 123 -1.64 -11.48 6.32
N GLN A 124 -1.38 -10.43 7.11
CA GLN A 124 -2.35 -9.81 8.01
C GLN A 124 -2.96 -8.56 7.37
N GLY A 125 -3.70 -8.76 6.29
CA GLY A 125 -4.38 -7.71 5.55
C GLY A 125 -5.69 -8.19 4.95
N CYS A 126 -6.11 -7.54 3.88
CA CYS A 126 -7.29 -7.97 3.14
C CYS A 126 -6.92 -9.08 2.14
N PRO A 127 -7.75 -10.12 2.00
CA PRO A 127 -7.54 -11.13 0.97
C PRO A 127 -7.67 -10.49 -0.42
N VAL A 128 -6.87 -10.95 -1.39
CA VAL A 128 -6.94 -10.46 -2.78
C VAL A 128 -8.36 -10.58 -3.36
N ALA A 129 -9.09 -11.62 -2.98
CA ALA A 129 -10.48 -11.85 -3.35
C ALA A 129 -11.46 -10.74 -2.89
N SER A 130 -11.02 -9.77 -2.06
CA SER A 130 -11.81 -8.57 -1.75
C SER A 130 -11.72 -7.48 -2.83
N THR A 131 -10.99 -7.74 -3.91
CA THR A 131 -10.78 -6.86 -5.06
C THR A 131 -10.85 -7.68 -6.36
N THR A 132 -10.86 -7.02 -7.51
CA THR A 132 -10.74 -7.67 -8.82
C THR A 132 -9.29 -7.71 -9.34
N PHE A 133 -8.28 -7.51 -8.48
CA PHE A 133 -6.88 -7.46 -8.92
C PHE A 133 -6.43 -8.74 -9.66
N LEU A 134 -6.88 -9.92 -9.22
CA LEU A 134 -6.54 -11.17 -9.90
C LEU A 134 -7.18 -11.22 -11.31
N ASP A 135 -8.43 -10.80 -11.45
CA ASP A 135 -9.10 -10.75 -12.76
C ASP A 135 -8.44 -9.73 -13.68
N GLN A 136 -8.06 -8.56 -13.15
CA GLN A 136 -7.31 -7.54 -13.89
C GLN A 136 -5.95 -8.08 -14.36
N GLN A 137 -5.25 -8.84 -13.50
CA GLN A 137 -3.97 -9.45 -13.86
C GLN A 137 -4.14 -10.50 -14.96
N ASN A 138 -5.14 -11.37 -14.82
CA ASN A 138 -5.45 -12.40 -15.82
C ASN A 138 -5.82 -11.78 -17.17
N ALA A 139 -6.56 -10.68 -17.19
CA ALA A 139 -6.90 -9.95 -18.40
C ALA A 139 -5.68 -9.38 -19.15
N LEU A 140 -4.57 -9.12 -18.44
CA LEU A 140 -3.32 -8.66 -19.04
C LEU A 140 -2.42 -9.79 -19.54
N GLN A 141 -2.68 -11.03 -19.13
CA GLN A 141 -1.91 -12.22 -19.52
C GLN A 141 -2.41 -12.90 -20.80
N GLY A 142 -3.59 -12.51 -21.29
CA GLY A 142 -4.11 -12.86 -22.63
C GLY A 142 -3.64 -11.89 -23.71
#